data_AF-A0A7C2HJI1-F1
#
_entry.id   AF-A0A7C2HJI1-F1
#
_cell.length_a   1.000
_cell.length_b   1.000
_cell.length_c   1.000
_cell.angle_alpha   90.00
_cell.angle_beta   90.00
_cell.angle_gamma   90.00
#
_symmetry.space_group_name_H-M   'P 1'
#
loop_
_entity.id
_entity.type
_entity.pdbx_description
1 polymer ?
#
loop_
_entity_poly.entity_id
_entity_poly.type
_entity_poly.pdbx_seq_one_letter_code
_entity_poly.pdbx_strand_id
1 'polypeptide(L)'
;YALRRGGWWWLPTGAAVGAAVLSKLTALFLAAGLAGAWLTGPWRRSLRDPWWYAGVAAAAGLVIPVAAWNAGHGWPTVRTALAGPAWITPRLPALNLALFAASQLGYFGPIAPWLVAAAGQALRRAAAPAWRYLAWTTLPLLGAVVVSALAARAKPHWPSPAYLSAAVALGALWPQLRPAARRGALVAAGLTAALTVATLTVAAVVLTVDPYRAAIREGIGRWDGLAAAAAAAARSGPRPAFILIDGYQAASQLTYRLRGRVPVTTLHDYYALLRRPGEFIGQDAVYVDVNGGEWNRALRLYCRDIRRVGQVTLRPGQEAVLYRCRGFALYRGYTAQ
;
A
#
# COMPACT_ATOMS: atom_id res chain seq x y z
N TYR A 1 -11.20 -16.49 -19.02
CA TYR A 1 -11.21 -17.85 -19.57
C TYR A 1 -12.37 -18.67 -19.01
N ALA A 2 -12.52 -18.75 -17.68
CA ALA A 2 -13.64 -19.43 -17.01
C ALA A 2 -15.04 -19.04 -17.54
N LEU A 3 -15.31 -17.75 -17.73
CA LEU A 3 -16.60 -17.27 -18.29
C LEU A 3 -16.90 -17.76 -19.73
N ARG A 4 -15.89 -18.21 -20.49
CA ARG A 4 -16.06 -18.71 -21.86
C ARG A 4 -16.03 -20.24 -21.93
N ARG A 5 -15.11 -20.87 -21.20
CA ARG A 5 -14.86 -22.32 -21.29
C ARG A 5 -15.50 -23.14 -20.15
N GLY A 6 -15.83 -22.52 -19.02
CA GLY A 6 -16.25 -23.23 -17.82
C GLY A 6 -15.19 -24.21 -17.31
N GLY A 7 -15.64 -25.24 -16.58
CA GLY A 7 -14.83 -26.34 -16.09
C GLY A 7 -13.76 -25.90 -15.10
N TRP A 8 -12.66 -26.66 -15.07
CA TRP A 8 -11.56 -26.45 -14.12
C TRP A 8 -10.96 -25.04 -14.12
N TRP A 9 -11.18 -24.23 -15.17
CA TRP A 9 -10.73 -22.82 -15.23
C TRP A 9 -11.30 -21.93 -14.12
N TRP A 10 -12.40 -22.33 -13.48
CA TRP A 10 -12.90 -21.65 -12.29
C TRP A 10 -11.94 -21.74 -11.10
N LEU A 11 -11.18 -22.84 -10.95
CA LEU A 11 -10.20 -23.01 -9.88
C LEU A 11 -9.07 -21.97 -9.91
N PRO A 12 -8.26 -21.85 -10.99
CA PRO A 12 -7.20 -20.84 -11.03
C PRO A 12 -7.78 -19.42 -11.04
N THR A 13 -9.01 -19.21 -11.53
CA THR A 13 -9.69 -17.90 -11.42
C THR A 13 -9.98 -17.56 -9.96
N GLY A 14 -10.56 -18.49 -9.20
CA GLY A 14 -10.84 -18.33 -7.77
C GLY A 14 -9.57 -18.13 -6.94
N ALA A 15 -8.56 -18.98 -7.17
CA ALA A 15 -7.26 -18.86 -6.53
C ALA A 15 -6.59 -17.50 -6.81
N ALA A 16 -6.64 -17.01 -8.06
CA ALA A 16 -6.11 -15.70 -8.41
C ALA A 16 -6.87 -14.56 -7.72
N VAL A 17 -8.20 -14.63 -7.61
CA VAL A 17 -9.00 -13.65 -6.86
C VAL A 17 -8.63 -13.67 -5.38
N GLY A 18 -8.54 -14.85 -4.75
CA GLY A 18 -8.12 -14.98 -3.35
C GLY A 18 -6.72 -14.42 -3.11
N ALA A 19 -5.75 -14.80 -3.94
CA ALA A 19 -4.37 -14.30 -3.87
C ALA A 19 -4.30 -12.78 -4.07
N ALA A 20 -5.10 -12.21 -4.98
CA ALA A 20 -5.16 -10.77 -5.19
C ALA A 20 -5.69 -10.03 -3.95
N VAL A 21 -6.76 -10.54 -3.31
CA VAL A 21 -7.32 -9.98 -2.07
C VAL A 21 -6.30 -10.03 -0.93
N LEU A 22 -5.59 -11.15 -0.78
CA LEU A 22 -4.53 -11.29 0.24
C LEU A 22 -3.33 -10.37 -0.03
N SER A 23 -3.01 -10.11 -1.30
CA SER A 23 -1.91 -9.23 -1.68
C SER A 23 -2.24 -7.76 -1.47
N LYS A 24 -3.49 -7.35 -1.73
CA LYS A 24 -3.93 -5.96 -1.59
C LYS A 24 -5.44 -5.88 -1.38
N LEU A 25 -5.87 -5.24 -0.28
CA LEU A 25 -7.30 -5.03 0.04
C LEU A 25 -8.09 -4.35 -1.09
N THR A 26 -7.45 -3.53 -1.92
CA THR A 26 -8.11 -2.90 -3.08
C THR A 26 -8.61 -3.91 -4.11
N ALA A 27 -8.09 -5.15 -4.11
CA ALA A 27 -8.59 -6.23 -4.96
C ALA A 27 -10.00 -6.71 -4.55
N LEU A 28 -10.51 -6.33 -3.37
CA LEU A 28 -11.92 -6.53 -3.03
C LEU A 28 -12.85 -5.79 -4.02
N PHE A 29 -12.45 -4.62 -4.52
CA PHE A 29 -13.21 -3.91 -5.56
C PHE A 29 -13.16 -4.63 -6.91
N LEU A 30 -12.06 -5.32 -7.22
CA LEU A 30 -11.99 -6.19 -8.40
C LEU A 30 -12.90 -7.42 -8.22
N ALA A 31 -12.87 -8.06 -7.06
CA ALA A 31 -13.75 -9.18 -6.76
C ALA A 31 -15.24 -8.77 -6.82
N ALA A 32 -15.60 -7.64 -6.22
CA ALA A 32 -16.93 -7.05 -6.29
C ALA A 32 -17.31 -6.68 -7.74
N GLY A 33 -16.35 -6.16 -8.52
CA GLY A 33 -16.51 -5.92 -9.95
C GLY A 33 -16.81 -7.19 -10.73
N LEU A 34 -16.00 -8.24 -10.57
CA LEU A 34 -16.23 -9.53 -11.22
C LEU A 34 -17.59 -10.13 -10.83
N ALA A 35 -17.98 -10.03 -9.56
CA ALA A 35 -19.29 -10.44 -9.08
C ALA A 35 -20.42 -9.60 -9.72
N GLY A 36 -20.28 -8.28 -9.77
CA GLY A 36 -21.23 -7.38 -10.42
C GLY A 36 -21.38 -7.64 -11.92
N ALA A 37 -20.27 -7.88 -12.62
CA ALA A 37 -20.27 -8.30 -14.02
C ALA A 37 -21.04 -9.61 -14.18
N TRP A 38 -20.73 -10.61 -13.37
CA TRP A 38 -21.38 -11.92 -13.40
C TRP A 38 -22.89 -11.84 -13.10
N LEU A 39 -23.28 -11.11 -12.04
CA LEU A 39 -24.66 -10.92 -11.61
C LEU A 39 -25.50 -10.18 -12.65
N THR A 40 -24.93 -9.14 -13.25
CA THR A 40 -25.68 -8.35 -14.22
C THR A 40 -25.60 -8.95 -15.63
N GLY A 41 -24.57 -9.73 -15.96
CA GLY A 41 -24.34 -10.27 -17.30
C GLY A 41 -25.03 -11.61 -17.60
N PRO A 42 -24.82 -12.15 -18.82
CA PRO A 42 -25.44 -13.40 -19.26
C PRO A 42 -24.76 -14.67 -18.70
N TRP A 43 -23.80 -14.53 -17.79
CA TRP A 43 -22.92 -15.62 -17.34
C TRP A 43 -23.48 -16.45 -16.18
N ARG A 44 -24.70 -16.16 -15.71
CA ARG A 44 -25.38 -16.93 -14.65
C ARG A 44 -25.53 -18.42 -14.94
N ARG A 45 -25.43 -18.82 -16.22
CA ARG A 45 -25.36 -20.24 -16.62
C ARG A 45 -24.21 -20.99 -15.98
N SER A 46 -23.16 -20.30 -15.50
CA SER A 46 -22.06 -20.91 -14.76
C SER A 46 -22.49 -21.56 -13.44
N LEU A 47 -23.68 -21.26 -12.89
CA LEU A 47 -24.21 -21.97 -11.73
C LEU A 47 -24.49 -23.45 -12.02
N ARG A 48 -24.64 -23.83 -13.30
CA ARG A 48 -24.78 -25.23 -13.70
C ARG A 48 -23.44 -25.96 -13.78
N ASP A 49 -22.34 -25.22 -13.70
CA ASP A 49 -21.00 -25.76 -13.77
C ASP A 49 -20.47 -26.00 -12.34
N PRO A 50 -20.31 -27.26 -11.90
CA PRO A 50 -19.87 -27.55 -10.53
C PRO A 50 -18.51 -26.92 -10.20
N TRP A 51 -17.66 -26.72 -11.22
CA TRP A 51 -16.38 -26.07 -11.03
C TRP A 51 -16.49 -24.59 -10.63
N TRP A 52 -17.60 -23.92 -10.94
CA TRP A 52 -17.85 -22.55 -10.45
C TRP A 52 -17.78 -22.49 -8.93
N TYR A 53 -18.45 -23.44 -8.25
CA TYR A 53 -18.40 -23.56 -6.80
C TYR A 53 -17.00 -23.92 -6.31
N ALA A 54 -16.27 -24.77 -7.04
CA ALA A 54 -14.87 -25.08 -6.72
C ALA A 54 -13.98 -23.82 -6.79
N GLY A 55 -14.21 -22.93 -7.77
CA GLY A 55 -13.54 -21.63 -7.86
C GLY A 55 -13.88 -20.72 -6.67
N VAL A 56 -15.16 -20.62 -6.30
CA VAL A 56 -15.58 -19.87 -5.09
C VAL A 56 -14.93 -20.44 -3.84
N ALA A 57 -14.92 -21.77 -3.69
CA ALA A 57 -14.27 -22.45 -2.57
C ALA A 57 -12.76 -22.20 -2.54
N ALA A 58 -12.08 -22.17 -3.69
CA ALA A 58 -10.66 -21.85 -3.77
C ALA A 58 -10.36 -20.41 -3.31
N ALA A 59 -11.16 -19.43 -3.74
CA ALA A 59 -11.02 -18.04 -3.26
C ALA A 59 -11.30 -17.95 -1.75
N ALA A 60 -12.36 -18.60 -1.29
CA ALA A 60 -12.77 -18.62 0.11
C ALA A 60 -11.71 -19.30 1.01
N GLY A 61 -11.14 -20.43 0.59
CA GLY A 61 -10.10 -21.13 1.34
C GLY A 61 -8.84 -20.29 1.56
N LEU A 62 -8.53 -19.34 0.66
CA LEU A 62 -7.44 -18.40 0.83
C LEU A 62 -7.82 -17.22 1.74
N VAL A 63 -9.02 -16.65 1.58
CA VAL A 63 -9.41 -15.41 2.26
C VAL A 63 -9.96 -15.64 3.67
N ILE A 64 -10.71 -16.72 3.89
CA ILE A 64 -11.38 -17.02 5.18
C ILE A 64 -10.40 -17.10 6.36
N PRO A 65 -9.25 -17.79 6.28
CA PRO A 65 -8.33 -17.87 7.42
C PRO A 65 -7.89 -16.49 7.92
N VAL A 66 -7.59 -15.58 7.00
CA VAL A 66 -7.16 -14.20 7.32
C VAL A 66 -8.33 -13.36 7.83
N ALA A 67 -9.52 -13.56 7.28
CA ALA A 67 -10.73 -12.88 7.74
C ALA A 67 -11.14 -13.33 9.15
N ALA A 68 -11.10 -14.63 9.43
CA ALA A 68 -11.38 -15.21 10.74
C ALA A 68 -10.37 -14.74 11.80
N TRP A 69 -9.09 -14.71 11.45
CA TRP A 69 -8.07 -14.14 12.32
C TRP A 69 -8.35 -12.65 12.60
N ASN A 70 -8.66 -11.85 11.57
CA ASN A 70 -8.99 -10.44 11.77
C ASN A 70 -10.22 -10.26 12.68
N ALA A 71 -11.28 -11.05 12.48
CA ALA A 71 -12.48 -10.99 13.30
C ALA A 71 -12.17 -11.29 14.78
N GLY A 72 -11.36 -12.31 15.06
CA GLY A 72 -10.91 -12.65 16.41
C GLY A 72 -9.97 -11.62 17.06
N HIS A 73 -9.47 -10.65 16.30
CA HIS A 73 -8.50 -9.64 16.79
C HIS A 73 -9.01 -8.20 16.65
N GLY A 74 -10.32 -8.00 16.43
CA GLY A 74 -10.92 -6.66 16.35
C GLY A 74 -10.68 -5.93 15.02
N TRP A 75 -10.54 -6.67 13.93
CA TRP A 75 -10.36 -6.15 12.56
C TRP A 75 -9.18 -5.19 12.39
N PRO A 76 -7.97 -5.51 12.88
CA PRO A 76 -6.84 -4.60 12.86
C PRO A 76 -6.51 -4.14 11.42
N THR A 77 -6.59 -5.03 10.43
CA THR A 77 -6.33 -4.69 9.03
C THR A 77 -7.31 -3.64 8.49
N VAL A 78 -8.61 -3.77 8.81
CA VAL A 78 -9.65 -2.81 8.36
C VAL A 78 -9.49 -1.48 9.09
N ARG A 79 -9.26 -1.52 10.39
CA ARG A 79 -9.05 -0.30 11.20
C ARG A 79 -7.84 0.48 10.73
N THR A 80 -6.70 -0.17 10.50
CA THR A 80 -5.51 0.50 9.96
C THR A 80 -5.75 1.03 8.54
N ALA A 81 -6.49 0.30 7.70
CA ALA A 81 -6.83 0.77 6.36
C ALA A 81 -7.76 2.00 6.36
N LEU A 82 -8.71 2.07 7.30
CA LEU A 82 -9.66 3.18 7.44
C LEU A 82 -9.08 4.38 8.18
N ALA A 83 -8.30 4.16 9.23
CA ALA A 83 -7.67 5.23 10.00
C ALA A 83 -6.75 6.07 9.11
N GLY A 84 -6.02 5.41 8.21
CA GLY A 84 -5.09 6.05 7.31
C GLY A 84 -3.88 6.66 8.05
N PRO A 85 -2.71 6.72 7.42
CA PRO A 85 -1.56 7.42 8.00
C PRO A 85 -1.79 8.94 8.11
N ALA A 86 -1.12 9.59 9.06
CA ALA A 86 -1.28 11.02 9.38
C ALA A 86 -1.10 12.00 8.20
N TRP A 87 -0.39 11.61 7.12
CA TRP A 87 -0.25 12.43 5.90
C TRP A 87 -1.55 12.56 5.08
N ILE A 88 -2.59 11.81 5.44
CA ILE A 88 -3.94 11.86 4.88
C ILE A 88 -4.73 13.01 5.53
N THR A 89 -4.10 14.17 5.75
CA THR A 89 -4.80 15.34 6.33
C THR A 89 -5.82 15.87 5.32
N PRO A 90 -7.13 15.88 5.64
CA PRO A 90 -8.14 16.40 4.74
C PRO A 90 -7.91 17.88 4.47
N ARG A 91 -8.02 18.30 3.20
CA ARG A 91 -8.27 19.70 2.82
C ARG A 91 -9.70 19.84 2.32
N LEU A 92 -10.03 20.98 1.71
CA LEU A 92 -11.28 21.16 0.98
C LEU A 92 -11.47 20.02 -0.06
N PRO A 93 -12.64 19.35 -0.12
CA PRO A 93 -12.86 18.20 -1.01
C PRO A 93 -12.55 18.50 -2.49
N ALA A 94 -12.93 19.68 -2.99
CA ALA A 94 -12.63 20.10 -4.35
C ALA A 94 -11.11 20.23 -4.61
N LEU A 95 -10.36 20.76 -3.64
CA LEU A 95 -8.90 20.85 -3.73
C LEU A 95 -8.25 19.46 -3.67
N ASN A 96 -8.74 18.55 -2.82
CA ASN A 96 -8.25 17.18 -2.77
C ASN A 96 -8.46 16.48 -4.12
N LEU A 97 -9.66 16.62 -4.70
CA LEU A 97 -9.96 16.04 -6.01
C LEU A 97 -9.12 16.66 -7.13
N ALA A 98 -8.92 17.98 -7.14
CA ALA A 98 -8.08 18.65 -8.12
C ALA A 98 -6.61 18.19 -8.03
N LEU A 99 -6.07 18.09 -6.81
CA LEU A 99 -4.72 17.57 -6.57
C LEU A 99 -4.62 16.10 -6.95
N PHE A 100 -5.65 15.30 -6.67
CA PHE A 100 -5.70 13.91 -7.08
C PHE A 100 -5.71 13.79 -8.61
N ALA A 101 -6.54 14.55 -9.31
CA ALA A 101 -6.59 14.59 -10.77
C ALA A 101 -5.25 15.02 -11.38
N ALA A 102 -4.63 16.08 -10.86
CA ALA A 102 -3.29 16.51 -11.26
C ALA A 102 -2.24 15.40 -11.03
N SER A 103 -2.35 14.67 -9.92
CA SER A 103 -1.46 13.55 -9.64
C SER A 103 -1.64 12.37 -10.59
N GLN A 104 -2.82 12.20 -11.21
CA GLN A 104 -3.02 11.18 -12.24
C GLN A 104 -2.20 11.49 -13.49
N LEU A 105 -2.13 12.76 -13.88
CA LEU A 105 -1.27 13.20 -14.99
C LEU A 105 0.22 13.07 -14.64
N GLY A 106 0.60 13.40 -13.40
CA GLY A 106 1.99 13.24 -12.95
C GLY A 106 2.44 11.78 -12.87
N TYR A 107 1.56 10.87 -12.42
CA TYR A 107 1.92 9.48 -12.17
C TYR A 107 1.73 8.57 -13.40
N PHE A 108 0.63 8.74 -14.13
CA PHE A 108 0.31 7.94 -15.31
C PHE A 108 0.57 8.68 -16.62
N GLY A 109 1.02 9.93 -16.58
CA GLY A 109 1.26 10.72 -17.78
C GLY A 109 -0.02 11.18 -18.49
N PRO A 110 0.12 11.80 -19.67
CA PRO A 110 -1.00 12.32 -20.44
C PRO A 110 -1.95 11.24 -21.00
N ILE A 111 -1.65 9.94 -20.83
CA ILE A 111 -2.61 8.87 -21.19
C ILE A 111 -3.77 8.75 -20.21
N ALA A 112 -3.65 9.27 -18.97
CA ALA A 112 -4.66 9.09 -17.93
C ALA A 112 -6.09 9.54 -18.35
N PRO A 113 -6.31 10.70 -19.00
CA PRO A 113 -7.63 11.11 -19.47
C PRO A 113 -8.24 10.14 -20.50
N TRP A 114 -7.41 9.51 -21.34
CA TRP A 114 -7.87 8.50 -22.31
C TRP A 114 -8.37 7.24 -21.63
N LEU A 115 -7.70 6.82 -20.55
CA LEU A 115 -8.11 5.66 -19.75
C LEU A 115 -9.44 5.95 -19.04
N VAL A 116 -9.60 7.15 -18.45
CA VAL A 116 -10.85 7.57 -17.83
C VAL A 116 -11.99 7.66 -18.87
N ALA A 117 -11.71 8.22 -20.05
CA ALA A 117 -12.67 8.27 -21.14
C ALA A 117 -13.08 6.86 -21.60
N ALA A 118 -12.14 5.93 -21.73
CA ALA A 118 -12.41 4.54 -22.08
C ALA A 118 -13.27 3.83 -21.03
N ALA A 119 -13.05 4.10 -19.73
CA ALA A 119 -13.91 3.61 -18.65
C ALA A 119 -15.36 4.12 -18.80
N GLY A 120 -15.54 5.40 -19.13
CA GLY A 120 -16.85 5.98 -19.41
C GLY A 120 -17.53 5.37 -20.64
N GLN A 121 -16.77 5.08 -21.70
CA GLN A 121 -17.30 4.40 -22.88
C GLN A 121 -17.67 2.93 -22.61
N ALA A 122 -16.94 2.25 -21.72
CA ALA A 122 -17.28 0.91 -21.27
C ALA A 122 -18.63 0.89 -20.53
N LEU A 123 -18.88 1.87 -19.67
CA LEU A 123 -20.18 2.04 -19.02
C LEU A 123 -21.30 2.22 -20.06
N ARG A 124 -21.12 3.16 -21.00
CA ARG A 124 -22.12 3.46 -22.04
C ARG A 124 -22.44 2.26 -22.92
N ARG A 125 -21.50 1.33 -23.08
CA ARG A 125 -21.66 0.11 -23.89
C ARG A 125 -21.97 -1.14 -23.07
N ALA A 126 -22.22 -1.01 -21.76
CA ALA A 126 -22.39 -2.14 -20.84
C ALA A 126 -23.58 -3.07 -21.19
N ALA A 127 -24.46 -2.68 -22.12
CA ALA A 127 -25.43 -3.59 -22.71
C ALA A 127 -24.74 -4.85 -23.28
N ALA A 128 -23.63 -4.69 -23.99
CA ALA A 128 -22.84 -5.79 -24.53
C ALA A 128 -21.98 -6.45 -23.44
N PRO A 129 -21.92 -7.80 -23.36
CA PRO A 129 -21.26 -8.50 -22.25
C PRO A 129 -19.79 -8.14 -22.05
N ALA A 130 -19.00 -8.01 -23.12
CA ALA A 130 -17.58 -7.66 -22.99
C ALA A 130 -17.37 -6.26 -22.36
N TRP A 131 -18.17 -5.28 -22.76
CA TRP A 131 -18.13 -3.93 -22.21
C TRP A 131 -18.66 -3.88 -20.77
N ARG A 132 -19.68 -4.69 -20.46
CA ARG A 132 -20.17 -4.88 -19.09
C ARG A 132 -19.06 -5.34 -18.16
N TYR A 133 -18.31 -6.36 -18.58
CA TYR A 133 -17.16 -6.86 -17.84
C TYR A 133 -16.14 -5.74 -17.58
N LEU A 134 -15.73 -5.02 -18.64
CA LEU A 134 -14.75 -3.93 -18.53
C LEU A 134 -15.25 -2.79 -17.64
N ALA A 135 -16.53 -2.43 -17.70
CA ALA A 135 -17.12 -1.40 -16.84
C ALA A 135 -17.05 -1.84 -15.37
N TRP A 136 -17.47 -3.06 -15.06
CA TRP A 136 -17.46 -3.58 -13.71
C TRP A 136 -16.06 -3.85 -13.14
N THR A 137 -15.06 -4.21 -13.96
CA THR A 137 -13.68 -4.36 -13.48
C THR A 137 -12.92 -3.03 -13.39
N THR A 138 -13.51 -1.92 -13.83
CA THR A 138 -12.89 -0.58 -13.79
C THR A 138 -13.57 0.34 -12.79
N LEU A 139 -14.89 0.53 -12.89
CA LEU A 139 -15.61 1.62 -12.24
C LEU A 139 -15.75 1.50 -10.72
N PRO A 140 -15.96 0.31 -10.11
CA PRO A 140 -16.06 0.20 -8.66
C PRO A 140 -14.79 0.67 -7.96
N LEU A 141 -13.61 0.24 -8.44
CA LEU A 141 -12.35 0.67 -7.87
C LEU A 141 -12.07 2.14 -8.17
N LEU A 142 -12.28 2.59 -9.42
CA LEU A 142 -12.06 3.99 -9.79
C LEU A 142 -12.95 4.93 -8.96
N GLY A 143 -14.24 4.58 -8.81
CA GLY A 143 -15.19 5.31 -7.98
C GLY A 143 -14.79 5.33 -6.51
N ALA A 144 -14.41 4.19 -5.93
CA ALA A 144 -13.95 4.13 -4.55
C ALA A 144 -12.72 5.00 -4.29
N VAL A 145 -11.77 5.03 -5.23
CA VAL A 145 -10.58 5.88 -5.12
C VAL A 145 -10.93 7.36 -5.26
N VAL A 146 -11.85 7.73 -6.16
CA VAL A 146 -12.35 9.11 -6.29
C VAL A 146 -13.08 9.56 -5.03
N VAL A 147 -13.94 8.71 -4.45
CA VAL A 147 -14.62 8.98 -3.17
C VAL A 147 -13.59 9.15 -2.05
N SER A 148 -12.59 8.28 -2.00
CA SER A 148 -11.50 8.42 -1.02
C SER A 148 -10.69 9.70 -1.23
N ALA A 149 -10.49 10.13 -2.48
CA ALA A 149 -9.80 11.36 -2.83
C ALA A 149 -10.60 12.62 -2.47
N LEU A 150 -11.93 12.54 -2.36
CA LEU A 150 -12.75 13.64 -1.83
C LEU A 150 -12.56 13.78 -0.31
N ALA A 151 -12.59 12.64 0.40
CA ALA A 151 -12.48 12.60 1.86
C ALA A 151 -11.09 13.03 2.34
N ALA A 152 -10.02 12.63 1.64
CA ALA A 152 -8.67 12.98 2.01
C ALA A 152 -7.67 12.75 0.87
N ARG A 153 -6.36 12.94 1.13
CA ARG A 153 -5.32 12.69 0.13
C ARG A 153 -5.26 11.21 -0.24
N ALA A 154 -5.62 10.88 -1.48
CA ALA A 154 -5.42 9.56 -2.06
C ALA A 154 -4.05 9.44 -2.76
N LYS A 155 -3.41 8.26 -2.71
CA LYS A 155 -2.15 8.08 -3.42
C LYS A 155 -2.40 7.98 -4.93
N PRO A 156 -1.51 8.53 -5.77
CA PRO A 156 -1.74 8.57 -7.22
C PRO A 156 -1.91 7.20 -7.87
N HIS A 157 -1.23 6.17 -7.36
CA HIS A 157 -1.23 4.81 -7.91
C HIS A 157 -2.39 3.91 -7.46
N TRP A 158 -3.30 4.40 -6.61
CA TRP A 158 -4.43 3.58 -6.17
C TRP A 158 -5.37 3.09 -7.29
N PRO A 159 -5.64 3.84 -8.38
CA PRO A 159 -6.49 3.37 -9.47
C PRO A 159 -5.75 2.47 -10.48
N SER A 160 -4.45 2.16 -10.32
CA SER A 160 -3.69 1.38 -11.30
C SER A 160 -4.39 0.10 -11.78
N PRO A 161 -4.99 -0.75 -10.91
CA PRO A 161 -5.69 -1.95 -11.37
C PRO A 161 -6.92 -1.65 -12.24
N ALA A 162 -7.64 -0.55 -11.96
CA ALA A 162 -8.76 -0.11 -12.79
C ALA A 162 -8.28 0.37 -14.16
N TYR A 163 -7.17 1.11 -14.20
CA TYR A 163 -6.56 1.58 -15.44
C TYR A 163 -6.08 0.44 -16.35
N LEU A 164 -5.71 -0.72 -15.81
CA LEU A 164 -5.43 -1.91 -16.65
C LEU A 164 -6.69 -2.35 -17.42
N SER A 165 -7.84 -2.44 -16.76
CA SER A 165 -9.11 -2.77 -17.44
C SER A 165 -9.52 -1.67 -18.42
N ALA A 166 -9.32 -0.40 -18.06
CA ALA A 166 -9.60 0.73 -18.92
C ALA A 166 -8.69 0.77 -20.16
N ALA A 167 -7.44 0.33 -20.06
CA ALA A 167 -6.53 0.21 -21.20
C ALA A 167 -7.01 -0.85 -22.21
N VAL A 168 -7.55 -1.98 -21.72
CA VAL A 168 -8.19 -2.98 -22.60
C VAL A 168 -9.42 -2.38 -23.29
N ALA A 169 -10.23 -1.60 -22.57
CA ALA A 169 -11.35 -0.87 -23.15
C ALA A 169 -10.89 0.12 -24.24
N LEU A 170 -9.81 0.87 -24.00
CA LEU A 170 -9.22 1.79 -24.98
C LEU A 170 -8.75 1.05 -26.23
N GLY A 171 -8.09 -0.11 -26.07
CA GLY A 171 -7.70 -0.96 -27.19
C GLY A 171 -8.89 -1.45 -28.02
N ALA A 172 -9.98 -1.85 -27.36
CA ALA A 172 -11.22 -2.24 -28.04
C ALA A 172 -11.91 -1.08 -28.79
N LEU A 173 -11.75 0.16 -28.30
CA LEU A 173 -12.25 1.37 -28.98
C LEU A 173 -11.36 1.78 -30.15
N TRP A 174 -10.11 1.32 -30.23
CA TRP A 174 -9.11 1.81 -31.19
C TRP A 174 -9.62 1.89 -32.64
N PRO A 175 -10.28 0.86 -33.20
CA PRO A 175 -10.77 0.89 -34.58
C PRO A 175 -11.91 1.89 -34.80
N GLN A 176 -12.56 2.36 -33.73
CA GLN A 176 -13.69 3.29 -33.76
C GLN A 176 -13.27 4.75 -33.50
N LEU A 177 -12.04 4.98 -33.02
CA LEU A 177 -11.54 6.33 -32.77
C LEU A 177 -11.35 7.08 -34.09
N ARG A 178 -11.76 8.36 -34.12
CA ARG A 178 -11.46 9.29 -35.21
C ARG A 178 -9.93 9.46 -35.35
N PRO A 179 -9.41 9.77 -36.56
CA PRO A 179 -7.96 9.92 -36.78
C PRO A 179 -7.28 10.89 -35.81
N ALA A 180 -7.90 12.05 -35.53
CA ALA A 180 -7.37 13.02 -34.57
C ALA A 180 -7.29 12.45 -33.14
N ALA A 181 -8.30 11.70 -32.70
CA ALA A 181 -8.31 11.07 -31.39
C ALA A 181 -7.26 9.96 -31.28
N ARG A 182 -7.07 9.15 -32.33
CA ARG A 182 -5.99 8.15 -32.37
C ARG A 182 -4.62 8.82 -32.26
N ARG A 183 -4.37 9.89 -33.03
CA ARG A 183 -3.11 10.65 -32.94
C ARG A 183 -2.91 11.19 -31.52
N GLY A 184 -3.94 11.80 -30.91
CA GLY A 184 -3.87 12.28 -29.54
C GLY A 184 -3.55 11.19 -28.52
N ALA A 185 -4.18 10.01 -28.64
CA ALA A 185 -3.90 8.86 -27.78
C ALA A 185 -2.49 8.29 -27.99
N LEU A 186 -2.00 8.23 -29.23
CA LEU A 186 -0.62 7.82 -29.55
C LEU A 186 0.40 8.79 -28.97
N VAL A 187 0.20 10.09 -29.14
CA VAL A 187 1.07 11.13 -28.56
C VAL A 187 1.06 11.03 -27.04
N ALA A 188 -0.11 10.89 -26.43
CA ALA A 188 -0.22 10.71 -24.98
C ALA A 188 0.49 9.44 -24.48
N ALA A 189 0.33 8.32 -25.18
CA ALA A 189 1.02 7.07 -24.85
C ALA A 189 2.54 7.21 -25.04
N GLY A 190 2.99 7.82 -26.13
CA GLY A 190 4.40 8.07 -26.43
C GLY A 190 5.05 8.98 -25.39
N LEU A 191 4.39 10.09 -25.01
CA LEU A 191 4.85 10.97 -23.94
C LEU A 191 4.90 10.25 -22.58
N THR A 192 3.88 9.45 -22.27
CA THR A 192 3.88 8.65 -21.03
C THR A 192 5.04 7.65 -21.01
N ALA A 193 5.29 6.95 -22.12
CA ALA A 193 6.41 6.03 -22.27
C ALA A 193 7.76 6.76 -22.16
N ALA A 194 7.91 7.90 -22.84
CA ALA A 194 9.11 8.73 -22.77
C ALA A 194 9.39 9.23 -21.34
N LEU A 195 8.37 9.74 -20.63
CA LEU A 195 8.49 10.16 -19.23
C LEU A 195 8.86 8.99 -18.31
N THR A 196 8.28 7.81 -18.56
CA THR A 196 8.60 6.60 -17.79
C THR A 196 10.06 6.19 -18.01
N VAL A 197 10.51 6.13 -19.27
CA VAL A 197 11.90 5.83 -19.62
C VAL A 197 12.83 6.88 -19.02
N ALA A 198 12.54 8.17 -19.17
CA ALA A 198 13.34 9.24 -18.59
C ALA A 198 13.44 9.10 -17.06
N THR A 199 12.34 8.79 -16.37
CA THR A 199 12.34 8.56 -14.92
C THR A 199 13.19 7.35 -14.55
N LEU A 200 13.08 6.24 -15.29
CA LEU A 200 13.89 5.05 -15.07
C LEU A 200 15.38 5.30 -15.36
N THR A 201 15.71 6.07 -16.38
CA THR A 201 17.07 6.47 -16.72
C THR A 201 17.66 7.38 -15.64
N VAL A 202 16.91 8.40 -15.20
CA VAL A 202 17.33 9.27 -14.09
C VAL A 202 17.54 8.44 -12.83
N ALA A 203 16.61 7.53 -12.52
CA ALA A 203 16.78 6.61 -11.42
C ALA A 203 18.07 5.80 -11.58
N ALA A 204 18.31 5.15 -12.73
CA ALA A 204 19.51 4.37 -13.01
C ALA A 204 20.81 5.20 -12.92
N VAL A 205 20.82 6.44 -13.38
CA VAL A 205 21.97 7.35 -13.26
C VAL A 205 22.18 7.73 -11.79
N VAL A 206 21.12 8.09 -11.06
CA VAL A 206 21.20 8.33 -9.61
C VAL A 206 21.74 7.10 -8.89
N LEU A 207 21.39 5.89 -9.32
CA LEU A 207 21.95 4.64 -8.78
C LEU A 207 23.46 4.47 -9.02
N THR A 208 24.08 5.23 -9.93
CA THR A 208 25.53 5.18 -10.20
C THR A 208 26.35 6.20 -9.41
N VAL A 209 25.71 7.22 -8.81
CA VAL A 209 26.41 8.29 -8.07
C VAL A 209 26.60 7.89 -6.60
N ASP A 210 27.81 8.08 -6.07
CA ASP A 210 28.31 7.34 -4.91
C ASP A 210 27.58 7.52 -3.54
N PRO A 211 26.93 8.64 -3.19
CA PRO A 211 26.08 8.65 -1.99
C PRO A 211 24.78 7.83 -2.17
N TYR A 212 24.21 7.82 -3.38
CA TYR A 212 22.93 7.16 -3.67
C TYR A 212 23.10 5.67 -3.92
N ARG A 213 24.18 5.28 -4.60
CA ARG A 213 24.56 3.87 -4.80
C ARG A 213 24.85 3.16 -3.48
N ALA A 214 25.57 3.82 -2.56
CA ALA A 214 25.82 3.30 -1.23
C ALA A 214 24.54 3.20 -0.40
N ALA A 215 23.74 4.29 -0.37
CA ALA A 215 22.47 4.30 0.35
C ALA A 215 21.57 3.14 -0.10
N ILE A 216 21.43 2.88 -1.40
CA ILE A 216 20.51 1.85 -1.91
C ILE A 216 21.05 0.43 -1.68
N ARG A 217 22.36 0.18 -1.77
CA ARG A 217 22.97 -1.12 -1.41
C ARG A 217 22.70 -1.51 0.04
N GLU A 218 22.68 -0.55 0.95
CA GLU A 218 22.39 -0.78 2.36
C GLU A 218 20.87 -0.84 2.67
N GLY A 219 20.01 -0.75 1.63
CA GLY A 219 18.55 -0.82 1.75
C GLY A 219 17.87 0.55 1.81
N ILE A 220 18.50 1.55 1.22
CA ILE A 220 18.27 2.99 1.41
C ILE A 220 18.69 3.37 2.85
N GLY A 221 19.99 3.46 3.12
CA GLY A 221 20.61 3.96 4.37
C GLY A 221 21.45 2.93 5.14
N ARG A 222 22.38 3.41 5.97
CA ARG A 222 23.37 2.63 6.77
C ARG A 222 22.74 1.86 7.93
N TRP A 223 21.74 1.03 7.64
CA TRP A 223 20.92 0.33 8.62
C TRP A 223 21.70 -0.69 9.46
N ASP A 224 22.79 -1.26 8.94
CA ASP A 224 23.66 -2.17 9.71
C ASP A 224 24.35 -1.43 10.85
N GLY A 225 24.88 -0.24 10.56
CA GLY A 225 25.45 0.66 11.57
C GLY A 225 24.41 1.10 12.58
N LEU A 226 23.20 1.46 12.13
CA LEU A 226 22.11 1.83 13.02
C LEU A 226 21.67 0.66 13.91
N ALA A 227 21.56 -0.55 13.36
CA ALA A 227 21.20 -1.74 14.12
C ALA A 227 22.27 -2.09 15.17
N ALA A 228 23.55 -1.99 14.82
CA ALA A 228 24.65 -2.20 15.75
C ALA A 228 24.63 -1.17 16.89
N ALA A 229 24.45 0.11 16.56
CA ALA A 229 24.36 1.19 17.55
C ALA A 229 23.13 1.03 18.45
N ALA A 230 21.97 0.69 17.91
CA ALA A 230 20.76 0.45 18.67
C ALA A 230 20.90 -0.76 19.61
N ALA A 231 21.51 -1.85 19.14
CA ALA A 231 21.79 -3.02 19.98
C ALA A 231 22.80 -2.71 21.09
N ALA A 232 23.83 -1.92 20.80
CA ALA A 232 24.79 -1.47 21.82
C ALA A 232 24.10 -0.59 22.87
N ALA A 233 23.31 0.39 22.44
CA ALA A 233 22.53 1.27 23.31
C ALA A 233 21.52 0.49 24.18
N ALA A 234 20.92 -0.56 23.63
CA ALA A 234 19.97 -1.42 24.34
C ALA A 234 20.65 -2.21 25.47
N ARG A 235 21.93 -2.57 25.28
CA ARG A 235 22.74 -3.30 26.26
C ARG A 235 23.51 -2.39 27.22
N SER A 236 23.74 -1.12 26.89
CA SER A 236 24.65 -0.22 27.62
C SER A 236 24.09 0.38 28.92
N GLY A 237 23.26 -0.36 29.66
CA GLY A 237 22.69 0.11 30.92
C GLY A 237 22.38 -1.02 31.90
N PRO A 238 21.96 -0.68 33.12
CA PRO A 238 21.79 -1.64 34.21
C PRO A 238 20.69 -2.68 33.94
N ARG A 239 19.79 -2.41 32.99
CA ARG A 239 18.75 -3.33 32.54
C ARG A 239 18.76 -3.43 31.02
N PRO A 240 18.42 -4.60 30.44
CA PRO A 240 18.16 -4.70 29.02
C PRO A 240 17.02 -3.76 28.62
N ALA A 241 17.16 -3.10 27.47
CA ALA A 241 16.11 -2.27 26.88
C ALA A 241 15.61 -2.89 25.56
N PHE A 242 14.33 -2.71 25.25
CA PHE A 242 13.82 -2.98 23.91
C PHE A 242 14.02 -1.77 23.00
N ILE A 243 13.84 -1.95 21.69
CA ILE A 243 13.95 -0.86 20.71
C ILE A 243 12.55 -0.40 20.31
N LEU A 244 12.31 0.89 20.43
CA LEU A 244 11.12 1.58 19.93
C LEU A 244 11.53 2.44 18.72
N ILE A 245 10.79 2.37 17.62
CA ILE A 245 11.08 3.15 16.41
C ILE A 245 9.79 3.53 15.70
N ASP A 246 9.83 4.63 14.96
CA ASP A 246 8.67 5.07 14.17
C ASP A 246 8.55 4.33 12.86
N GLY A 247 7.33 3.89 12.57
CA GLY A 247 6.98 3.34 11.27
C GLY A 247 7.42 1.90 11.08
N TYR A 248 6.48 1.06 10.65
CA TYR A 248 6.73 -0.34 10.36
C TYR A 248 7.91 -0.58 9.40
N GLN A 249 8.21 0.34 8.47
CA GLN A 249 9.33 0.18 7.54
C GLN A 249 10.68 0.17 8.26
N ALA A 250 10.90 1.13 9.16
CA ALA A 250 12.16 1.22 9.90
C ALA A 250 12.28 0.11 10.94
N ALA A 251 11.15 -0.23 11.61
CA ALA A 251 11.07 -1.39 12.49
C ALA A 251 11.43 -2.71 11.78
N SER A 252 10.97 -2.88 10.53
CA SER A 252 11.31 -4.04 9.72
C SER A 252 12.81 -4.12 9.40
N GLN A 253 13.44 -2.99 9.07
CA GLN A 253 14.88 -2.94 8.78
C GLN A 253 15.73 -3.32 9.99
N LEU A 254 15.37 -2.83 11.19
CA LEU A 254 16.06 -3.16 12.42
C LEU A 254 15.83 -4.61 12.84
N THR A 255 14.58 -5.08 12.83
CA THR A 255 14.27 -6.46 13.24
C THR A 255 14.97 -7.49 12.37
N TYR A 256 14.99 -7.28 11.05
CA TYR A 256 15.70 -8.13 10.12
C TYR A 256 17.20 -8.25 10.46
N ARG A 257 17.86 -7.12 10.73
CA ARG A 257 19.31 -7.07 11.03
C ARG A 257 19.66 -7.58 12.42
N LEU A 258 18.81 -7.29 13.39
CA LEU A 258 19.00 -7.72 14.76
C LEU A 258 18.75 -9.21 14.94
N ARG A 259 18.04 -9.87 14.01
CA ARG A 259 17.74 -11.31 14.04
C ARG A 259 17.14 -11.75 15.38
N GLY A 260 16.24 -10.92 15.93
CA GLY A 260 15.58 -11.19 17.21
C GLY A 260 16.44 -11.02 18.47
N ARG A 261 17.72 -10.63 18.37
CA ARG A 261 18.61 -10.44 19.54
C ARG A 261 18.15 -9.33 20.48
N VAL A 262 17.46 -8.33 19.96
CA VAL A 262 16.83 -7.25 20.73
C VAL A 262 15.40 -7.10 20.23
N PRO A 263 14.39 -7.08 21.11
CA PRO A 263 13.02 -6.83 20.72
C PRO A 263 12.88 -5.45 20.06
N VAL A 264 12.14 -5.37 18.95
CA VAL A 264 11.83 -4.12 18.25
C VAL A 264 10.31 -4.01 18.14
N THR A 265 9.76 -2.82 18.39
CA THR A 265 8.34 -2.53 18.19
C THR A 265 8.12 -1.06 17.78
N THR A 266 6.88 -0.73 17.44
CA THR A 266 6.37 0.60 17.09
C THR A 266 5.23 0.97 18.04
N LEU A 267 4.89 2.26 18.15
CA LEU A 267 3.71 2.72 18.91
C LEU A 267 2.40 2.64 18.12
N HIS A 268 2.45 2.44 16.82
CA HIS A 268 1.28 2.39 15.96
C HIS A 268 1.58 1.45 14.80
N ASP A 269 0.66 1.32 13.84
CA ASP A 269 0.82 0.57 12.59
C ASP A 269 0.98 -0.96 12.74
N TYR A 270 1.15 -1.65 11.60
CA TYR A 270 1.14 -3.10 11.51
C TYR A 270 2.23 -3.79 12.33
N TYR A 271 3.34 -3.10 12.66
CA TYR A 271 4.42 -3.72 13.43
C TYR A 271 4.05 -3.92 14.91
N ALA A 272 3.20 -3.04 15.45
CA ALA A 272 2.66 -3.16 16.80
C ALA A 272 1.76 -4.40 16.97
N LEU A 273 1.28 -5.00 15.87
CA LEU A 273 0.55 -6.27 15.90
C LEU A 273 1.47 -7.49 16.04
N LEU A 274 2.72 -7.40 15.55
CA LEU A 274 3.70 -8.49 15.64
C LEU A 274 4.31 -8.60 17.03
N ARG A 275 4.55 -7.46 17.69
CA ARG A 275 4.98 -7.37 19.09
C ARG A 275 4.29 -6.19 19.74
N ARG A 276 3.37 -6.44 20.66
CA ARG A 276 2.55 -5.37 21.22
C ARG A 276 3.42 -4.52 22.15
N PRO A 277 3.39 -3.18 22.03
CA PRO A 277 4.17 -2.32 22.94
C PRO A 277 3.77 -2.51 24.41
N GLY A 278 2.53 -2.96 24.68
CA GLY A 278 2.08 -3.32 26.03
C GLY A 278 2.87 -4.43 26.71
N GLU A 279 3.55 -5.31 25.96
CA GLU A 279 4.41 -6.37 26.50
C GLU A 279 5.68 -5.81 27.17
N PHE A 280 6.03 -4.55 26.89
CA PHE A 280 7.25 -3.91 27.37
C PHE A 280 7.02 -2.87 28.47
N ILE A 281 5.81 -2.78 29.03
CA ILE A 281 5.50 -1.87 30.13
C ILE A 281 6.44 -2.15 31.32
N GLY A 282 7.01 -1.09 31.88
CA GLY A 282 7.99 -1.12 32.97
C GLY A 282 9.44 -1.36 32.54
N GLN A 283 9.69 -1.74 31.28
CA GLN A 283 11.05 -1.95 30.77
C GLN A 283 11.72 -0.63 30.33
N ASP A 284 13.04 -0.62 30.22
CA ASP A 284 13.76 0.46 29.56
C ASP A 284 13.54 0.38 28.04
N ALA A 285 13.58 1.52 27.35
CA ALA A 285 13.48 1.59 25.90
C ALA A 285 14.66 2.37 25.29
N VAL A 286 15.12 1.90 24.13
CA VAL A 286 15.94 2.69 23.21
C VAL A 286 15.05 3.12 22.07
N TYR A 287 14.71 4.40 22.06
CA TYR A 287 14.02 5.02 20.94
C TYR A 287 15.00 5.43 19.85
N VAL A 288 14.67 5.07 18.61
CA VAL A 288 15.46 5.39 17.42
C VAL A 288 14.66 6.38 16.57
N ASP A 289 15.07 7.65 16.58
CA ASP A 289 14.48 8.67 15.71
C ASP A 289 15.21 8.68 14.37
N VAL A 290 14.52 8.28 13.30
CA VAL A 290 15.05 8.34 11.93
C VAL A 290 14.49 9.50 11.12
N ASN A 291 13.52 10.25 11.64
CA ASN A 291 12.79 11.29 10.91
C ASN A 291 13.20 12.71 11.31
N GLY A 292 14.00 12.86 12.38
CA GLY A 292 14.47 14.16 12.87
C GLY A 292 13.33 15.01 13.43
N GLY A 293 12.28 14.37 13.94
CA GLY A 293 11.09 15.06 14.48
C GLY A 293 11.25 15.45 15.95
N GLU A 294 10.28 16.20 16.49
CA GLU A 294 10.19 16.45 17.93
C GLU A 294 9.70 15.21 18.73
N TRP A 295 9.93 13.99 18.23
CA TRP A 295 9.47 12.76 18.89
C TRP A 295 10.12 12.56 20.25
N ASN A 296 11.28 13.18 20.51
CA ASN A 296 11.83 13.29 21.86
C ASN A 296 10.85 13.94 22.87
N ARG A 297 9.98 14.86 22.44
CA ARG A 297 8.93 15.48 23.27
C ARG A 297 7.76 14.51 23.43
N ALA A 298 7.35 13.84 22.37
CA ALA A 298 6.28 12.84 22.41
C ALA A 298 6.63 11.63 23.30
N LEU A 299 7.90 11.21 23.31
CA LEU A 299 8.43 10.15 24.18
C LEU A 299 8.24 10.45 25.68
N ARG A 300 8.18 11.72 26.09
CA ARG A 300 7.91 12.09 27.49
C ARG A 300 6.56 11.60 27.98
N LEU A 301 5.62 11.31 27.07
CA LEU A 301 4.33 10.71 27.39
C LEU A 301 4.43 9.22 27.71
N TYR A 302 5.52 8.56 27.29
CA TYR A 302 5.69 7.11 27.36
C TYR A 302 6.82 6.66 28.28
N CYS A 303 7.83 7.50 28.55
CA CYS A 303 8.95 7.12 29.41
C CYS A 303 9.61 8.32 30.10
N ARG A 304 10.40 8.00 31.13
CA ARG A 304 11.13 8.97 31.97
C ARG A 304 12.62 8.95 31.68
N ASP A 305 13.36 9.94 32.20
CA ASP A 305 14.82 10.01 32.11
C ASP A 305 15.38 9.87 30.68
N ILE A 306 14.76 10.54 29.71
CA ILE A 306 15.17 10.49 28.31
C ILE A 306 16.56 11.12 28.16
N ARG A 307 17.52 10.32 27.72
CA ARG A 307 18.89 10.76 27.45
C ARG A 307 19.30 10.36 26.04
N ARG A 308 19.93 11.28 25.33
CA ARG A 308 20.56 10.96 24.05
C ARG A 308 21.78 10.07 24.32
N VAL A 309 21.84 8.92 23.66
CA VAL A 309 22.89 7.90 23.85
C VAL A 309 23.72 7.63 22.60
N GLY A 310 23.29 8.15 21.44
CA GLY A 310 24.05 8.02 20.22
C GLY A 310 23.44 8.78 19.06
N GLN A 311 24.19 8.83 17.96
CA GLN A 311 23.73 9.29 16.66
C GLN A 311 24.46 8.48 15.59
N VAL A 312 23.75 8.15 14.52
CA VAL A 312 24.30 7.45 13.35
C VAL A 312 23.81 8.15 12.09
N THR A 313 24.74 8.52 11.21
CA THR A 313 24.38 9.00 9.88
C THR A 313 23.73 7.87 9.11
N LEU A 314 22.41 7.96 8.90
CA LEU A 314 21.66 6.93 8.18
C LEU A 314 21.81 7.12 6.68
N ARG A 315 21.76 8.36 6.18
CA ARG A 315 21.97 8.73 4.77
C ARG A 315 22.58 10.13 4.71
N PRO A 316 23.14 10.56 3.57
CA PRO A 316 23.57 11.94 3.39
C PRO A 316 22.43 12.92 3.73
N GLY A 317 22.67 13.81 4.69
CA GLY A 317 21.69 14.78 5.19
C GLY A 317 20.60 14.21 6.11
N GLN A 318 20.67 12.93 6.50
CA GLN A 318 19.71 12.30 7.42
C GLN A 318 20.44 11.55 8.53
N GLU A 319 20.27 12.06 9.76
CA GLU A 319 20.83 11.48 10.97
C GLU A 319 19.75 10.69 11.73
N ALA A 320 20.12 9.51 12.21
CA ALA A 320 19.32 8.75 13.15
C ALA A 320 19.84 9.01 14.57
N VAL A 321 18.98 9.51 15.46
CA VAL A 321 19.35 9.83 16.84
C VAL A 321 18.78 8.79 17.79
N LEU A 322 19.61 8.30 18.70
CA LEU A 322 19.23 7.27 19.66
C LEU A 322 19.03 7.92 21.03
N TYR A 323 17.87 7.64 21.62
CA TYR A 323 17.51 8.06 22.97
C TYR A 323 17.23 6.84 23.83
N ARG A 324 17.79 6.81 25.04
CA ARG A 324 17.45 5.81 26.04
C ARG A 324 16.54 6.44 27.07
N CYS A 325 15.50 5.71 27.47
CA CYS A 325 14.58 6.13 28.52
C CYS A 325 14.18 4.96 29.42
N ARG A 326 13.65 5.29 30.59
CA ARG A 326 13.32 4.34 31.66
C ARG A 326 11.83 4.21 31.89
N GLY A 327 11.43 2.98 32.22
CA GLY A 327 10.08 2.66 32.69
C GLY A 327 9.01 3.02 31.65
N PHE A 328 9.10 2.39 30.49
CA PHE A 328 8.11 2.54 29.42
C PHE A 328 6.69 2.29 29.94
N ALA A 329 5.77 3.15 29.56
CA ALA A 329 4.36 3.06 29.88
C ALA A 329 3.55 3.50 28.67
N LEU A 330 2.39 2.88 28.47
CA LEU A 330 1.43 3.38 27.49
C LEU A 330 0.69 4.58 28.10
N TYR A 331 0.70 5.71 27.38
CA TYR A 331 -0.06 6.88 27.77
C TYR A 331 -1.56 6.53 27.92
N ARG A 332 -2.29 7.13 28.87
CA ARG A 332 -3.71 6.79 29.13
C ARG A 332 -4.65 7.00 27.93
N GLY A 333 -4.25 7.81 26.94
CA GLY A 333 -4.95 7.96 25.66
C GLY A 333 -4.54 6.95 24.57
N TYR A 334 -3.56 6.07 24.85
CA TYR A 334 -3.15 5.00 23.96
C TYR A 334 -4.21 3.92 23.95
N THR A 335 -5.14 4.01 23.00
CA THR A 335 -5.93 2.85 22.63
C THR A 335 -5.07 2.04 21.67
N ALA A 336 -4.80 0.77 22.01
CA ALA A 336 -4.25 -0.18 21.04
C ALA A 336 -5.27 -0.29 19.91
N GLN A 337 -5.11 0.52 18.87
CA GLN A 337 -5.95 0.51 17.69
C GLN A 337 -5.40 -0.42 16.62
#